data_AF-A0A1M4ZLL3-F1
#
_entry.id   AF-A0A1M4ZLL3-F1
#
_cell.length_a   1.000
_cell.length_b   1.000
_cell.length_c   1.000
_cell.angle_alpha   90.00
_cell.angle_beta   90.00
_cell.angle_gamma   90.00
#
_symmetry.space_group_name_H-M   'P 1'
#
loop_
_entity.id
_entity.type
_entity.pdbx_description
1 polymer ?
#
loop_
_entity_poly.entity_id
_entity_poly.type
_entity_poly.pdbx_seq_one_letter_code
_entity_poly.pdbx_strand_id
1 'polypeptide(L)'
;MKSSGTADLPLHYGYVPKWLAERMARLGLAITEAIIAEYGTAEVLRRLSDPFWFQSLGSVMGMDWHSSGITTSVMGALKGAINPRSKELGIYICGGKGLKSRQTPNELLNLAERTGLDGKELVRCSRLSAKVDNTAIQDGFQLYTHNFIVNSEGLWTVVQQGMRNDSATARRYHWHSSALPSFVEEPHTGICGINQGQILNLVAKEARSSRNSMLSMTTESPDRIIREARKLIMPNRHELKSKDVDLKRLGAMLWLTQEKRPADFEELLLLEGMGPRTLQSLALVSEVIYGTPSRFTDPARFSFAHGGKDGHPFPVPLKVYDETIQVLGKAIQQAKIGQSDKQQAIFKLGELARKAEENFIPNDNFEALLQKERDDSWKYGGKTVFGDAKPALETQLSLF
;
A
#
# COMPACT_ATOMS: atom_id res chain seq x y z
N MET A 1 15.65 -22.88 15.88
CA MET A 1 15.09 -22.09 16.98
C MET A 1 13.62 -22.44 17.12
N LYS A 2 13.16 -22.88 18.29
CA LYS A 2 11.73 -23.11 18.56
C LYS A 2 11.01 -21.76 18.40
N SER A 3 9.94 -21.73 17.61
CA SER A 3 9.10 -20.55 17.44
C SER A 3 8.66 -20.03 18.81
N SER A 4 9.06 -18.81 19.16
CA SER A 4 8.45 -18.06 20.25
C SER A 4 6.96 -17.98 19.95
N GLY A 5 6.12 -18.56 20.80
CA GLY A 5 4.71 -18.70 20.48
C GLY A 5 3.97 -17.36 20.44
N THR A 6 2.81 -17.38 19.81
CA THR A 6 1.94 -16.22 19.60
C THR A 6 0.94 -16.10 20.75
N ALA A 7 0.80 -14.91 21.33
CA ALA A 7 -0.23 -14.61 22.32
C ALA A 7 -1.11 -13.46 21.82
N ASP A 8 -2.42 -13.64 21.82
CA ASP A 8 -3.39 -12.61 21.46
C ASP A 8 -3.64 -11.65 22.63
N LEU A 9 -3.63 -10.34 22.37
CA LEU A 9 -3.74 -9.29 23.39
C LEU A 9 -4.91 -8.34 23.07
N PRO A 10 -6.15 -8.64 23.51
CA PRO A 10 -7.25 -7.67 23.45
C PRO A 10 -6.92 -6.40 24.24
N LEU A 11 -7.34 -5.22 23.75
CA LEU A 11 -7.23 -4.00 24.56
C LEU A 11 -8.23 -4.05 25.71
N HIS A 12 -7.71 -3.95 26.93
CA HIS A 12 -8.53 -3.71 28.11
C HIS A 12 -8.39 -2.26 28.57
N TYR A 13 -9.54 -1.60 28.74
CA TYR A 13 -9.64 -0.28 29.34
C TYR A 13 -9.86 -0.43 30.85
N GLY A 14 -9.03 0.25 31.65
CA GLY A 14 -9.06 0.15 33.10
C GLY A 14 -7.79 0.71 33.74
N TYR A 15 -7.81 0.87 35.06
CA TYR A 15 -6.66 1.29 35.85
C TYR A 15 -6.38 0.26 36.94
N VAL A 16 -5.10 -0.05 37.18
CA VAL A 16 -4.69 -0.91 38.29
C VAL A 16 -4.80 -0.11 39.59
N PRO A 17 -5.68 -0.49 40.54
CA PRO A 17 -5.86 0.28 41.76
C PRO A 17 -4.57 0.31 42.58
N LYS A 18 -4.37 1.41 43.34
CA LYS A 18 -3.14 1.67 44.10
C LYS A 18 -2.72 0.49 45.00
N TRP A 19 -3.67 -0.12 45.70
CA TRP A 19 -3.41 -1.24 46.60
C TRP A 19 -2.82 -2.48 45.86
N LEU A 20 -3.20 -2.69 44.60
CA LEU A 20 -2.68 -3.76 43.77
C LEU A 20 -1.33 -3.37 43.19
N ALA A 21 -1.18 -2.14 42.69
CA ALA A 21 0.09 -1.63 42.16
C ALA A 21 1.23 -1.71 43.18
N GLU A 22 0.96 -1.40 44.46
CA GLU A 22 1.93 -1.52 45.54
C GLU A 22 2.34 -2.98 45.82
N ARG A 23 1.39 -3.92 45.77
CA ARG A 23 1.67 -5.36 45.93
C ARG A 23 2.42 -5.93 44.74
N MET A 24 2.03 -5.53 43.52
CA MET A 24 2.73 -5.84 42.28
C MET A 24 4.20 -5.43 42.36
N ALA A 25 4.48 -4.19 42.81
CA ALA A 25 5.84 -3.68 42.96
C ALA A 25 6.67 -4.54 43.94
N ARG A 26 6.10 -4.90 45.10
CA ARG A 26 6.77 -5.72 46.12
C ARG A 26 7.03 -7.15 45.63
N LEU A 27 6.03 -7.80 45.03
CA LEU A 27 6.18 -9.16 44.50
C LEU A 27 7.14 -9.21 43.30
N GLY A 28 7.01 -8.26 42.37
CA GLY A 28 7.90 -8.16 41.21
C GLY A 28 9.36 -7.93 41.60
N LEU A 29 9.61 -7.10 42.62
CA LEU A 29 10.95 -6.93 43.19
C LEU A 29 11.48 -8.23 43.79
N ALA A 30 10.71 -8.88 44.65
CA ALA A 30 11.14 -10.14 45.30
C ALA A 30 11.45 -11.24 44.27
N ILE A 31 10.63 -11.37 43.22
CA ILE A 31 10.89 -12.31 42.11
C ILE A 31 12.18 -11.93 41.38
N THR A 32 12.39 -10.64 41.10
CA THR A 32 13.59 -10.17 40.42
C THR A 32 14.84 -10.43 41.26
N GLU A 33 14.80 -10.14 42.55
CA GLU A 33 15.88 -10.43 43.50
C GLU A 33 16.21 -11.92 43.56
N ALA A 34 15.20 -12.78 43.63
CA ALA A 34 15.39 -14.23 43.64
C ALA A 34 16.10 -14.71 42.36
N ILE A 35 15.69 -14.20 41.19
CA ILE A 35 16.33 -14.55 39.91
C ILE A 35 17.76 -14.04 39.85
N ILE A 36 18.02 -12.81 40.31
CA ILE A 36 19.38 -12.26 40.34
C ILE A 36 20.28 -13.07 41.27
N ALA A 37 19.79 -13.42 42.46
CA ALA A 37 20.56 -14.19 43.45
C ALA A 37 20.94 -15.59 42.94
N GLU A 38 20.04 -16.24 42.19
CA GLU A 38 20.25 -17.62 41.72
C GLU A 38 20.91 -17.71 40.34
N TYR A 39 20.62 -16.76 39.43
CA TYR A 39 21.00 -16.84 38.02
C TYR A 39 21.66 -15.57 37.45
N GLY A 40 21.71 -14.48 38.21
CA GLY A 40 22.28 -13.21 37.78
C GLY A 40 21.36 -12.33 36.93
N THR A 41 21.85 -11.13 36.59
CA THR A 41 21.07 -10.09 35.89
C THR A 41 20.78 -10.44 34.43
N ALA A 42 21.68 -11.16 33.76
CA ALA A 42 21.50 -11.61 32.39
C ALA A 42 20.26 -12.51 32.24
N GLU A 43 19.97 -13.36 33.23
CA GLU A 43 18.80 -14.24 33.20
C GLU A 43 17.49 -13.46 33.37
N VAL A 44 17.47 -12.39 34.16
CA VAL A 44 16.31 -11.48 34.24
C VAL A 44 16.00 -10.89 32.87
N LEU A 45 17.02 -10.37 32.18
CA LEU A 45 16.87 -9.81 30.83
C LEU A 45 16.35 -10.86 29.85
N ARG A 46 16.95 -12.05 29.85
CA ARG A 46 16.53 -13.16 28.97
C ARG A 46 15.06 -13.53 29.22
N ARG A 47 14.64 -13.66 30.47
CA ARG A 47 13.26 -13.98 30.85
C ARG A 47 12.26 -12.87 30.47
N LEU A 48 12.61 -11.60 30.67
CA LEU A 48 11.78 -10.47 30.23
C LEU A 48 11.60 -10.41 28.70
N SER A 49 12.58 -10.90 27.95
CA SER A 49 12.51 -10.99 26.48
C SER A 49 11.65 -12.14 25.96
N ASP A 50 11.28 -13.09 26.82
CA ASP A 50 10.39 -14.20 26.48
C ASP A 50 8.92 -13.77 26.67
N PRO A 51 8.11 -13.78 25.61
CA PRO A 51 6.75 -13.26 25.71
C PRO A 51 5.82 -14.09 26.61
N PHE A 52 6.03 -15.41 26.70
CA PHE A 52 5.22 -16.27 27.57
C PHE A 52 5.59 -16.07 29.02
N TRP A 53 6.89 -16.06 29.33
CA TRP A 53 7.37 -15.80 30.67
C TRP A 53 6.90 -14.43 31.16
N PHE A 54 7.00 -13.39 30.32
CA PHE A 54 6.54 -12.05 30.66
C PHE A 54 5.02 -12.02 30.93
N GLN A 55 4.23 -12.75 30.14
CA GLN A 55 2.79 -12.88 30.36
C GLN A 55 2.49 -13.59 31.69
N SER A 56 3.18 -14.70 31.96
CA SER A 56 3.06 -15.46 33.22
C SER A 56 3.45 -14.62 34.43
N LEU A 57 4.51 -13.81 34.33
CA LEU A 57 4.90 -12.86 35.37
C LEU A 57 3.75 -11.88 35.66
N GLY A 58 3.13 -11.33 34.60
CA GLY A 58 1.96 -10.48 34.73
C GLY A 58 0.81 -11.14 35.50
N SER A 59 0.49 -12.39 35.17
CA SER A 59 -0.54 -13.16 35.88
C SER A 59 -0.20 -13.42 37.33
N VAL A 60 1.05 -13.80 37.64
CA VAL A 60 1.53 -13.98 39.03
C VAL A 60 1.45 -12.67 39.81
N MET A 61 1.69 -11.54 39.16
CA MET A 61 1.57 -10.21 39.75
C MET A 61 0.10 -9.75 39.90
N GLY A 62 -0.89 -10.55 39.49
CA GLY A 62 -2.31 -10.26 39.70
C GLY A 62 -3.00 -9.53 38.53
N MET A 63 -2.41 -9.57 37.33
CA MET A 63 -3.07 -9.10 36.12
C MET A 63 -3.85 -10.22 35.43
N ASP A 64 -4.93 -9.87 34.73
CA ASP A 64 -5.65 -10.84 33.90
C ASP A 64 -4.76 -11.41 32.80
N TRP A 65 -4.75 -12.73 32.67
CA TRP A 65 -3.83 -13.50 31.83
C TRP A 65 -3.85 -13.18 30.33
N HIS A 66 -4.89 -12.51 29.82
CA HIS A 66 -5.05 -12.11 28.41
C HIS A 66 -5.01 -10.59 28.23
N SER A 67 -4.68 -9.82 29.27
CA SER A 67 -4.80 -8.36 29.22
C SER A 67 -3.61 -7.68 28.54
N SER A 68 -3.90 -6.79 27.57
CA SER A 68 -2.92 -5.83 27.05
C SER A 68 -2.33 -4.90 28.13
N GLY A 69 -3.03 -4.74 29.26
CA GLY A 69 -2.59 -3.92 30.39
C GLY A 69 -1.36 -4.48 31.11
N ILE A 70 -1.06 -5.78 30.94
CA ILE A 70 0.09 -6.46 31.57
C ILE A 70 1.38 -5.68 31.31
N THR A 71 1.65 -5.30 30.08
CA THR A 71 2.91 -4.65 29.71
C THR A 71 3.11 -3.33 30.44
N THR A 72 2.07 -2.50 30.49
CA THR A 72 2.15 -1.21 31.16
C THR A 72 2.23 -1.32 32.67
N SER A 73 1.48 -2.26 33.24
CA SER A 73 1.36 -2.42 34.69
C SER A 73 2.58 -3.12 35.28
N VAL A 74 3.04 -4.21 34.67
CA VAL A 74 4.24 -4.94 35.08
C VAL A 74 5.47 -4.05 34.94
N MET A 75 5.70 -3.43 33.79
CA MET A 75 6.88 -2.57 33.61
C MET A 75 6.83 -1.34 34.50
N GLY A 76 5.65 -0.77 34.74
CA GLY A 76 5.48 0.34 35.69
C GLY A 76 5.82 -0.07 37.13
N ALA A 77 5.31 -1.21 37.59
CA ALA A 77 5.59 -1.75 38.92
C ALA A 77 7.07 -2.11 39.10
N LEU A 78 7.66 -2.82 38.13
CA LEU A 78 9.08 -3.18 38.14
C LEU A 78 9.97 -1.94 38.14
N LYS A 79 9.73 -0.95 37.24
CA LYS A 79 10.52 0.30 37.22
C LYS A 79 10.46 1.03 38.56
N GLY A 80 9.27 1.09 39.17
CA GLY A 80 9.08 1.75 40.46
C GLY A 80 9.81 1.05 41.62
N ALA A 81 9.90 -0.28 41.59
CA ALA A 81 10.50 -1.06 42.67
C ALA A 81 12.01 -1.29 42.51
N ILE A 82 12.47 -1.50 41.28
CA ILE A 82 13.87 -1.83 40.95
C ILE A 82 14.74 -0.58 40.92
N ASN A 83 14.32 0.50 40.25
CA ASN A 83 15.19 1.66 40.05
C ASN A 83 15.72 2.28 41.36
N PRO A 84 14.95 2.38 42.47
CA PRO A 84 15.47 2.83 43.76
C PRO A 84 16.64 1.99 44.31
N ARG A 85 16.73 0.71 43.94
CA ARG A 85 17.78 -0.25 44.36
C ARG A 85 18.68 -0.68 43.20
N SER A 86 18.61 0.00 42.06
CA SER A 86 19.27 -0.42 40.82
C SER A 86 20.79 -0.58 40.91
N LYS A 87 21.47 0.22 41.76
CA LYS A 87 22.91 0.08 42.00
C LYS A 87 23.28 -1.23 42.69
N GLU A 88 22.44 -1.70 43.62
CA GLU A 88 22.61 -2.96 44.34
C GLU A 88 22.28 -4.14 43.42
N LEU A 89 21.19 -4.03 42.67
CA LEU A 89 20.68 -5.10 41.81
C LEU A 89 21.44 -5.22 40.48
N GLY A 90 22.17 -4.18 40.06
CA GLY A 90 22.86 -4.13 38.77
C GLY A 90 21.92 -4.13 37.56
N ILE A 91 20.66 -3.71 37.73
CA ILE A 91 19.66 -3.66 36.65
C ILE A 91 18.86 -2.35 36.70
N TYR A 92 18.61 -1.77 35.53
CA TYR A 92 18.01 -0.45 35.36
C TYR A 92 16.90 -0.50 34.32
N ILE A 93 15.77 0.16 34.60
CA ILE A 93 14.64 0.25 33.67
C ILE A 93 14.42 1.69 33.24
N CYS A 94 14.60 1.94 31.94
CA CYS A 94 14.35 3.21 31.28
C CYS A 94 13.05 3.19 30.47
N GLY A 95 12.42 4.37 30.33
CA GLY A 95 11.21 4.54 29.53
C GLY A 95 9.89 4.32 30.29
N GLY A 96 8.84 3.93 29.58
CA GLY A 96 7.51 3.69 30.12
C GLY A 96 6.39 3.95 29.10
N LYS A 97 5.17 4.20 29.63
CA LYS A 97 3.99 4.56 28.84
C LYS A 97 3.98 6.05 28.49
N GLY A 98 3.49 6.39 27.29
CA GLY A 98 3.20 7.76 26.86
C GLY A 98 4.45 8.63 26.85
N LEU A 99 4.42 9.79 27.49
CA LEU A 99 5.56 10.72 27.53
C LEU A 99 6.85 10.07 28.06
N LYS A 100 6.75 9.10 28.97
CA LYS A 100 7.92 8.38 29.51
C LYS A 100 8.65 7.57 28.42
N SER A 101 7.94 7.03 27.44
CA SER A 101 8.55 6.31 26.30
C SER A 101 9.54 7.22 25.54
N ARG A 102 9.18 8.50 25.37
CA ARG A 102 9.96 9.50 24.64
C ARG A 102 11.18 10.00 25.42
N GLN A 103 11.20 9.82 26.74
CA GLN A 103 12.30 10.22 27.62
C GLN A 103 13.39 9.14 27.73
N THR A 104 13.16 7.93 27.21
CA THR A 104 14.12 6.82 27.27
C THR A 104 15.55 7.21 26.85
N PRO A 105 15.78 7.97 25.75
CA PRO A 105 17.12 8.37 25.39
C PRO A 105 17.84 9.19 26.47
N ASN A 106 17.14 10.13 27.10
CA ASN A 106 17.70 10.97 28.15
C ASN A 106 17.96 10.15 29.43
N GLU A 107 17.06 9.24 29.78
CA GLU A 107 17.26 8.34 30.92
C GLU A 107 18.50 7.43 30.72
N LEU A 108 18.74 6.95 29.50
CA LEU A 108 19.91 6.13 29.16
C LEU A 108 21.23 6.92 29.20
N LEU A 109 21.24 8.17 28.74
CA LEU A 109 22.42 9.04 28.86
C LEU A 109 22.76 9.32 30.32
N ASN A 110 21.75 9.66 31.13
CA ASN A 110 21.94 9.88 32.58
C ASN A 110 22.42 8.61 33.29
N LEU A 111 21.98 7.44 32.84
CA LEU A 111 22.45 6.16 33.37
C LEU A 111 23.92 5.92 33.00
N ALA A 112 24.29 6.15 31.75
CA ALA A 112 25.66 6.00 31.25
C ALA A 112 26.65 6.89 32.01
N GLU A 113 26.29 8.13 32.30
CA GLU A 113 27.11 9.04 33.13
C GLU A 113 27.42 8.47 34.52
N ARG A 114 26.50 7.67 35.10
CA ARG A 114 26.63 7.11 36.44
C ARG A 114 27.31 5.74 36.49
N THR A 115 27.32 5.02 35.37
CA THR A 115 27.72 3.61 35.30
C THR A 115 28.95 3.38 34.42
N GLY A 116 29.30 4.33 33.55
CA GLY A 116 30.38 4.20 32.57
C GLY A 116 30.00 3.41 31.32
N LEU A 117 28.73 3.01 31.16
CA LEU A 117 28.25 2.36 29.95
C LEU A 117 28.29 3.29 28.73
N ASP A 118 28.33 2.75 27.51
CA ASP A 118 28.22 3.54 26.28
C ASP A 118 26.78 4.02 26.07
N GLY A 119 26.48 5.20 26.60
CA GLY A 119 25.16 5.83 26.46
C GLY A 119 24.75 6.11 25.02
N LYS A 120 25.69 6.37 24.10
CA LYS A 120 25.37 6.64 22.69
C LYS A 120 24.88 5.37 22.01
N GLU A 121 25.55 4.25 22.26
CA GLU A 121 25.14 2.97 21.69
C GLU A 121 23.82 2.47 22.29
N LEU A 122 23.60 2.64 23.60
CA LEU A 122 22.31 2.30 24.23
C LEU A 122 21.16 3.14 23.66
N VAL A 123 21.36 4.44 23.46
CA VAL A 123 20.38 5.32 22.81
C VAL A 123 20.10 4.87 21.38
N ARG A 124 21.14 4.50 20.62
CA ARG A 124 21.00 3.97 19.26
C ARG A 124 20.18 2.67 19.25
N CYS A 125 20.51 1.70 20.12
CA CYS A 125 19.77 0.44 20.26
C CYS A 125 18.29 0.69 20.61
N SER A 126 18.04 1.58 21.57
CA SER A 126 16.69 1.97 21.99
C SER A 126 15.88 2.58 20.85
N ARG A 127 16.47 3.50 20.09
CA ARG A 127 15.80 4.16 18.94
C ARG A 127 15.56 3.20 17.78
N LEU A 128 16.51 2.32 17.48
CA LEU A 128 16.36 1.34 16.39
C LEU A 128 15.27 0.33 16.71
N SER A 129 15.21 -0.19 17.94
CA SER A 129 14.15 -1.11 18.38
C SER A 129 12.75 -0.47 18.24
N ALA A 130 12.61 0.79 18.66
CA ALA A 130 11.36 1.54 18.49
C ALA A 130 11.02 1.81 17.01
N LYS A 131 12.02 2.12 16.18
CA LYS A 131 11.81 2.44 14.75
C LYS A 131 11.45 1.21 13.92
N VAL A 132 12.01 0.06 14.24
CA VAL A 132 11.66 -1.18 13.55
C VAL A 132 10.19 -1.48 13.75
N ASP A 133 9.71 -1.46 14.99
CA ASP A 133 8.32 -1.87 15.30
C ASP A 133 7.29 -0.84 14.87
N ASN A 134 7.66 0.44 14.83
CA ASN A 134 6.73 1.50 14.46
C ASN A 134 6.82 1.90 12.97
N THR A 135 7.81 1.42 12.21
CA THR A 135 8.05 1.92 10.83
C THR A 135 8.44 0.82 9.86
N ALA A 136 9.33 -0.10 10.25
CA ALA A 136 9.74 -1.18 9.35
C ALA A 136 8.70 -2.30 9.30
N ILE A 137 7.95 -2.50 10.37
CA ILE A 137 6.74 -3.35 10.42
C ILE A 137 5.52 -2.45 10.21
N GLN A 138 4.89 -2.53 9.05
CA GLN A 138 3.72 -1.71 8.69
C GLN A 138 2.43 -2.52 8.86
N ASP A 139 2.08 -2.77 10.12
CA ASP A 139 0.89 -3.54 10.53
C ASP A 139 -0.22 -2.66 11.12
N GLY A 140 -0.01 -1.35 11.13
CA GLY A 140 -0.95 -0.35 11.64
C GLY A 140 -0.85 -0.07 13.14
N PHE A 141 -0.01 -0.76 13.91
CA PHE A 141 0.14 -0.51 15.34
C PHE A 141 1.08 0.66 15.60
N GLN A 142 0.65 1.61 16.44
CA GLN A 142 1.47 2.74 16.87
C GLN A 142 1.98 2.52 18.30
N LEU A 143 3.30 2.59 18.50
CA LEU A 143 3.92 2.43 19.80
C LEU A 143 3.45 3.51 20.78
N TYR A 144 3.03 3.07 21.95
CA TYR A 144 2.64 3.96 23.05
C TYR A 144 3.37 3.63 24.36
N THR A 145 4.06 2.50 24.42
CA THR A 145 4.88 2.07 25.55
C THR A 145 6.21 1.56 25.05
N HIS A 146 7.30 2.02 25.66
CA HIS A 146 8.67 1.60 25.36
C HIS A 146 9.45 1.47 26.65
N ASN A 147 9.91 0.26 26.99
CA ASN A 147 10.73 0.04 28.18
C ASN A 147 12.04 -0.61 27.77
N PHE A 148 13.14 0.02 28.12
CA PHE A 148 14.49 -0.45 27.87
C PHE A 148 15.11 -0.88 29.20
N ILE A 149 15.36 -2.18 29.36
CA ILE A 149 15.95 -2.77 30.56
C ILE A 149 17.41 -3.08 30.25
N VAL A 150 18.34 -2.63 31.09
CA VAL A 150 19.77 -2.82 30.89
C VAL A 150 20.45 -3.21 32.21
N ASN A 151 21.41 -4.13 32.16
CA ASN A 151 22.22 -4.48 33.32
C ASN A 151 23.53 -3.65 33.38
N SER A 152 24.28 -3.79 34.46
CA SER A 152 25.57 -3.11 34.67
C SER A 152 26.67 -3.49 33.66
N GLU A 153 26.48 -4.56 32.88
CA GLU A 153 27.40 -5.03 31.84
C GLU A 153 27.03 -4.52 30.44
N GLY A 154 25.90 -3.80 30.33
CA GLY A 154 25.39 -3.29 29.05
C GLY A 154 24.54 -4.27 28.24
N LEU A 155 24.26 -5.47 28.76
CA LEU A 155 23.25 -6.36 28.19
C LEU A 155 21.86 -5.73 28.38
N TRP A 156 20.99 -5.89 27.38
CA TRP A 156 19.70 -5.22 27.41
C TRP A 156 18.57 -6.03 26.80
N THR A 157 17.35 -5.64 27.15
CA THR A 157 16.09 -6.17 26.64
C THR A 157 15.10 -5.04 26.48
N VAL A 158 14.31 -5.08 25.41
CA VAL A 158 13.24 -4.11 25.18
C VAL A 158 11.89 -4.82 25.20
N VAL A 159 10.97 -4.28 25.98
CA VAL A 159 9.55 -4.67 25.97
C VAL A 159 8.73 -3.43 25.63
N GLN A 160 8.16 -3.43 24.43
CA GLN A 160 7.39 -2.32 23.89
C GLN A 160 6.03 -2.78 23.39
N GLN A 161 5.06 -1.86 23.36
CA GLN A 161 3.70 -2.17 22.95
C GLN A 161 3.13 -1.08 22.06
N GLY A 162 2.58 -1.53 20.93
CA GLY A 162 1.77 -0.73 20.02
C GLY A 162 0.28 -0.98 20.23
N MET A 163 -0.52 0.02 19.86
CA MET A 163 -1.98 -0.09 19.81
C MET A 163 -2.50 0.30 18.44
N ARG A 164 -3.64 -0.28 18.06
CA ARG A 164 -4.36 0.07 16.84
C ARG A 164 -5.76 0.55 17.25
N ASN A 165 -6.08 1.81 16.94
CA ASN A 165 -7.28 2.46 17.44
C ASN A 165 -8.58 1.94 16.81
N ASP A 166 -8.52 1.50 15.55
CA ASP A 166 -9.69 1.06 14.78
C ASP A 166 -10.26 -0.30 15.23
N SER A 167 -9.40 -1.17 15.76
CA SER A 167 -9.71 -2.57 16.11
C SER A 167 -9.65 -2.81 17.61
N ALA A 168 -9.28 -1.79 18.40
CA ALA A 168 -9.02 -1.89 19.82
C ALA A 168 -8.11 -3.08 20.17
N THR A 169 -7.00 -3.23 19.43
CA THR A 169 -6.02 -4.32 19.66
C THR A 169 -4.66 -3.76 20.08
N ALA A 170 -3.90 -4.57 20.82
CA ALA A 170 -2.51 -4.29 21.15
C ALA A 170 -1.58 -5.33 20.52
N ARG A 171 -0.36 -4.90 20.23
CA ARG A 171 0.74 -5.76 19.82
C ARG A 171 1.98 -5.47 20.65
N ARG A 172 2.53 -6.50 21.28
CA ARG A 172 3.72 -6.42 22.12
C ARG A 172 4.93 -7.00 21.39
N TYR A 173 6.05 -6.34 21.53
CA TYR A 173 7.31 -6.70 20.87
C TYR A 173 8.40 -6.87 21.92
N HIS A 174 9.18 -7.92 21.78
CA HIS A 174 10.29 -8.25 22.66
C HIS A 174 11.59 -8.34 21.88
N TRP A 175 12.64 -7.80 22.50
CA TRP A 175 14.00 -7.74 21.97
C TRP A 175 15.00 -8.17 23.04
N HIS A 176 16.09 -8.81 22.64
CA HIS A 176 17.17 -9.18 23.56
C HIS A 176 18.52 -9.00 22.88
N SER A 177 19.44 -8.27 23.51
CA SER A 177 20.74 -7.93 22.92
C SER A 177 21.54 -9.15 22.52
N SER A 178 21.56 -10.20 23.37
CA SER A 178 22.35 -11.42 23.10
C SER A 178 21.77 -12.29 21.99
N ALA A 179 20.52 -12.05 21.59
CA ALA A 179 19.84 -12.77 20.51
C ALA A 179 19.69 -11.91 19.23
N LEU A 180 20.32 -10.73 19.17
CA LEU A 180 20.15 -9.76 18.10
C LEU A 180 21.34 -9.78 17.11
N PRO A 181 21.27 -10.54 16.01
CA PRO A 181 22.31 -10.53 14.98
C PRO A 181 22.26 -9.27 14.11
N SER A 182 21.08 -8.65 13.98
CA SER A 182 20.83 -7.50 13.12
C SER A 182 19.58 -6.77 13.59
N PHE A 183 19.56 -5.44 13.53
CA PHE A 183 18.35 -4.66 13.78
C PHE A 183 17.33 -4.71 12.64
N VAL A 184 17.75 -5.10 11.43
CA VAL A 184 16.94 -4.99 10.20
C VAL A 184 16.62 -6.34 9.58
N GLU A 185 16.91 -7.44 10.26
CA GLU A 185 16.61 -8.78 9.78
C GLU A 185 16.28 -9.70 10.96
N GLU A 186 15.01 -10.11 11.03
CA GLU A 186 14.45 -10.98 12.08
C GLU A 186 14.93 -10.63 13.50
N PRO A 187 14.80 -9.37 13.96
CA PRO A 187 15.47 -8.91 15.16
C PRO A 187 14.77 -9.29 16.49
N HIS A 188 13.51 -9.70 16.42
CA HIS A 188 12.67 -9.92 17.59
C HIS A 188 12.92 -11.27 18.25
N THR A 189 12.88 -11.30 19.59
CA THR A 189 12.71 -12.55 20.33
C THR A 189 11.25 -13.00 20.39
N GLY A 190 10.31 -12.08 20.14
CA GLY A 190 8.91 -12.41 19.95
C GLY A 190 8.01 -11.21 19.67
N ILE A 191 6.94 -11.46 18.91
CA ILE A 191 5.86 -10.51 18.63
C ILE A 191 4.53 -11.16 19.03
N CYS A 192 3.80 -10.52 19.94
CA CYS A 192 2.53 -11.02 20.47
C CYS A 192 1.38 -10.10 20.09
N GLY A 193 0.37 -10.65 19.43
CA GLY A 193 -0.89 -9.98 19.12
C GLY A 193 -1.61 -10.71 17.98
N ILE A 194 -2.84 -10.28 17.70
CA ILE A 194 -3.68 -10.89 16.67
C ILE A 194 -3.03 -10.68 15.29
N ASN A 195 -2.93 -11.76 14.51
CA ASN A 195 -2.47 -11.72 13.13
C ASN A 195 -3.43 -10.83 12.29
N GLN A 196 -2.88 -9.87 11.54
CA GLN A 196 -3.67 -8.90 10.76
C GLN A 196 -3.72 -9.25 9.27
N GLY A 197 -3.39 -10.48 8.89
CA GLY A 197 -3.21 -10.91 7.51
C GLY A 197 -1.84 -10.50 6.96
N GLN A 198 -1.80 -10.22 5.65
CA GLN A 198 -0.57 -9.79 4.98
C GLN A 198 -0.23 -8.35 5.32
N ILE A 199 0.98 -8.14 5.82
CA ILE A 199 1.53 -6.84 6.19
C ILE A 199 2.84 -6.59 5.43
N LEU A 200 3.23 -5.33 5.26
CA LEU A 200 4.57 -5.01 4.79
C LEU A 200 5.55 -5.08 5.97
N ASN A 201 6.34 -6.15 6.02
CA ASN A 201 7.40 -6.33 7.01
C ASN A 201 8.78 -6.18 6.36
N LEU A 202 9.38 -5.01 6.50
CA LEU A 202 10.71 -4.72 5.94
C LEU A 202 11.85 -5.38 6.71
N VAL A 203 11.63 -5.91 7.93
CA VAL A 203 12.66 -6.67 8.67
C VAL A 203 12.54 -8.18 8.47
N ALA A 204 11.57 -8.64 7.68
CA ALA A 204 11.52 -10.02 7.25
C ALA A 204 12.80 -10.40 6.50
N LYS A 205 13.27 -11.64 6.66
CA LYS A 205 14.44 -12.13 5.95
C LYS A 205 14.27 -12.04 4.42
N GLU A 206 13.07 -12.33 3.94
CA GLU A 206 12.70 -12.28 2.51
C GLU A 206 12.71 -10.85 1.95
N ALA A 207 12.55 -9.84 2.81
CA ALA A 207 12.55 -8.43 2.41
C ALA A 207 13.96 -7.86 2.17
N ARG A 208 15.02 -8.68 2.26
CA ARG A 208 16.41 -8.22 2.08
C ARG A 208 16.65 -7.57 0.72
N SER A 209 16.14 -8.15 -0.37
CA SER A 209 16.26 -7.57 -1.71
C SER A 209 15.57 -6.21 -1.78
N SER A 210 14.35 -6.10 -1.26
CA SER A 210 13.60 -4.83 -1.19
C SER A 210 14.36 -3.77 -0.40
N ARG A 211 14.93 -4.10 0.77
CA ARG A 211 15.77 -3.17 1.55
C ARG A 211 16.97 -2.67 0.73
N ASN A 212 17.66 -3.58 0.04
CA ASN A 212 18.80 -3.23 -0.79
C ASN A 212 18.41 -2.31 -1.96
N SER A 213 17.28 -2.58 -2.62
CA SER A 213 16.74 -1.73 -3.69
C SER A 213 16.32 -0.35 -3.17
N MET A 214 15.69 -0.27 -1.99
CA MET A 214 15.34 1.01 -1.38
C MET A 214 16.60 1.85 -1.09
N LEU A 215 17.68 1.22 -0.62
CA LEU A 215 18.95 1.90 -0.39
C LEU A 215 19.60 2.33 -1.72
N SER A 216 19.61 1.49 -2.76
CA SER A 216 20.19 1.87 -4.06
C SER A 216 19.45 3.05 -4.70
N MET A 217 18.12 3.14 -4.50
CA MET A 217 17.33 4.30 -4.94
C MET A 217 17.77 5.60 -4.27
N THR A 218 18.26 5.57 -3.02
CA THR A 218 18.75 6.80 -2.35
C THR A 218 20.05 7.34 -2.95
N THR A 219 20.79 6.48 -3.66
CA THR A 219 22.02 6.85 -4.37
C THR A 219 21.79 7.11 -5.86
N GLU A 220 20.56 6.94 -6.35
CA GLU A 220 20.22 7.17 -7.74
C GLU A 220 19.84 8.63 -8.01
N SER A 221 20.11 9.12 -9.23
CA SER A 221 19.82 10.50 -9.62
C SER A 221 18.31 10.78 -9.49
N PRO A 222 17.90 11.82 -8.73
CA PRO A 222 16.50 12.23 -8.63
C PRO A 222 15.86 12.47 -10.01
N ASP A 223 16.63 12.97 -10.98
CA ASP A 223 16.15 13.20 -12.36
C ASP A 223 15.80 11.88 -13.06
N ARG A 224 16.51 10.80 -12.77
CA ARG A 224 16.21 9.46 -13.30
C ARG A 224 14.94 8.89 -12.66
N ILE A 225 14.80 9.04 -11.34
CA ILE A 225 13.60 8.62 -10.59
C ILE A 225 12.36 9.38 -11.07
N ILE A 226 12.46 10.70 -11.27
CA ILE A 226 11.35 11.54 -11.75
C ILE A 226 10.98 11.22 -13.20
N ARG A 227 11.95 10.91 -14.07
CA ARG A 227 11.69 10.48 -15.45
C ARG A 227 10.94 9.16 -15.54
N GLU A 228 11.25 8.22 -14.65
CA GLU A 228 10.58 6.90 -14.59
C GLU A 228 9.21 6.97 -13.88
N ALA A 229 9.03 7.92 -12.94
CA ALA A 229 7.76 8.18 -12.28
C ALA A 229 6.78 8.92 -13.21
N ARG A 230 6.27 8.23 -14.24
CA ARG A 230 5.24 8.76 -15.14
C ARG A 230 3.97 9.12 -14.34
N LYS A 231 3.73 10.41 -14.11
CA LYS A 231 2.49 10.91 -13.51
C LYS A 231 1.50 11.31 -14.60
N LEU A 232 0.36 10.64 -14.64
CA LEU A 232 -0.80 11.06 -15.42
C LEU A 232 -1.54 12.16 -14.64
N ILE A 233 -1.42 13.42 -15.09
CA ILE A 233 -2.14 14.57 -14.53
C ILE A 233 -3.25 14.95 -15.50
N MET A 234 -4.50 14.71 -15.10
CA MET A 234 -5.68 15.04 -15.91
C MET A 234 -6.21 16.45 -15.57
N PRO A 235 -6.75 17.20 -16.54
CA PRO A 235 -7.28 18.53 -16.28
C PRO A 235 -8.61 18.47 -15.51
N ASN A 236 -8.90 19.51 -14.72
CA ASN A 236 -10.18 19.67 -14.01
C ASN A 236 -11.29 20.20 -14.95
N ARG A 237 -11.55 19.51 -16.07
CA ARG A 237 -12.64 19.80 -17.01
C ARG A 237 -13.03 18.54 -17.79
N HIS A 238 -14.28 18.48 -18.28
CA HIS A 238 -14.77 17.36 -19.09
C HIS A 238 -14.60 17.57 -20.60
N GLU A 239 -14.55 18.82 -21.06
CA GLU A 239 -14.41 19.16 -22.48
C GLU A 239 -13.05 18.73 -23.03
N LEU A 240 -13.08 17.92 -24.10
CA LEU A 240 -11.91 17.57 -24.87
C LEU A 240 -11.53 18.72 -25.79
N LYS A 241 -10.24 19.08 -25.78
CA LYS A 241 -9.64 20.02 -26.73
C LYS A 241 -8.61 19.29 -27.57
N SER A 242 -8.24 19.86 -28.72
CA SER A 242 -7.21 19.31 -29.61
C SER A 242 -5.90 18.97 -28.88
N LYS A 243 -5.50 19.77 -27.89
CA LYS A 243 -4.31 19.54 -27.06
C LYS A 243 -4.36 18.32 -26.13
N ASP A 244 -5.55 17.77 -25.87
CA ASP A 244 -5.74 16.62 -24.98
C ASP A 244 -5.58 15.29 -25.74
N VAL A 245 -5.50 15.33 -27.08
CA VAL A 245 -5.53 14.17 -27.97
C VAL A 245 -4.34 14.23 -28.94
N ASP A 246 -3.68 13.10 -29.18
CA ASP A 246 -2.74 13.00 -30.30
C ASP A 246 -3.55 12.93 -31.62
N LEU A 247 -3.68 14.07 -32.29
CA LEU A 247 -4.47 14.21 -33.52
C LEU A 247 -3.95 13.33 -34.66
N LYS A 248 -2.64 13.05 -34.70
CA LYS A 248 -2.05 12.19 -35.72
C LYS A 248 -2.53 10.76 -35.52
N ARG A 249 -2.49 10.27 -34.27
CA ARG A 249 -2.98 8.93 -33.91
C ARG A 249 -4.47 8.78 -34.10
N LEU A 250 -5.26 9.74 -33.60
CA LEU A 250 -6.71 9.70 -33.74
C LEU A 250 -7.11 9.77 -35.22
N GLY A 251 -6.53 10.70 -35.98
CA GLY A 251 -6.86 10.88 -37.39
C GLY A 251 -6.47 9.67 -38.25
N ALA A 252 -5.29 9.07 -38.03
CA ALA A 252 -4.88 7.86 -38.74
C ALA A 252 -5.84 6.68 -38.50
N MET A 253 -6.32 6.55 -37.27
CA MET A 253 -7.34 5.57 -36.89
C MET A 253 -8.67 5.82 -37.59
N LEU A 254 -9.19 7.05 -37.51
CA LEU A 254 -10.44 7.42 -38.18
C LEU A 254 -10.36 7.18 -39.69
N TRP A 255 -9.27 7.63 -40.31
CA TRP A 255 -9.02 7.44 -41.74
C TRP A 255 -8.96 5.97 -42.14
N LEU A 256 -8.23 5.14 -41.38
CA LEU A 256 -8.20 3.69 -41.63
C LEU A 256 -9.60 3.11 -41.62
N THR A 257 -10.42 3.48 -40.63
CA THR A 257 -11.77 2.90 -40.46
C THR A 257 -12.83 3.45 -41.41
N GLN A 258 -12.60 4.61 -42.04
CA GLN A 258 -13.56 5.23 -42.97
C GLN A 258 -13.17 5.06 -44.44
N GLU A 259 -11.88 5.14 -44.78
CA GLU A 259 -11.41 5.32 -46.16
C GLU A 259 -10.61 4.12 -46.71
N LYS A 260 -9.95 3.32 -45.86
CA LYS A 260 -9.07 2.21 -46.33
C LYS A 260 -9.62 0.85 -45.91
N ARG A 261 -9.90 -0.03 -46.88
CA ARG A 261 -10.33 -1.43 -46.65
C ARG A 261 -9.17 -2.40 -46.92
N PRO A 262 -8.46 -2.92 -45.90
CA PRO A 262 -7.41 -3.94 -46.10
C PRO A 262 -7.95 -5.29 -46.61
N ALA A 263 -7.08 -6.20 -47.06
CA ALA A 263 -7.47 -7.51 -47.60
C ALA A 263 -7.88 -8.54 -46.51
N ASP A 264 -7.08 -8.70 -45.45
CA ASP A 264 -7.41 -9.59 -44.30
C ASP A 264 -8.54 -9.03 -43.40
N PHE A 265 -9.14 -7.94 -43.84
CA PHE A 265 -10.18 -7.19 -43.16
C PHE A 265 -11.58 -7.68 -43.53
N GLU A 266 -11.68 -8.44 -44.62
CA GLU A 266 -12.94 -8.96 -45.17
C GLU A 266 -13.68 -9.85 -44.17
N GLU A 267 -12.98 -10.64 -43.36
CA GLU A 267 -13.62 -11.46 -42.31
C GLU A 267 -14.24 -10.61 -41.18
N LEU A 268 -13.65 -9.44 -40.89
CA LEU A 268 -14.24 -8.49 -39.95
C LEU A 268 -15.41 -7.74 -40.62
N LEU A 269 -15.19 -7.26 -41.87
CA LEU A 269 -16.16 -7.05 -42.99
C LEU A 269 -17.52 -7.70 -42.79
N LEU A 270 -17.47 -9.02 -42.81
CA LEU A 270 -18.63 -9.88 -42.98
C LEU A 270 -19.42 -10.10 -41.67
N LEU A 271 -18.97 -9.54 -40.55
CA LEU A 271 -19.74 -9.58 -39.31
C LEU A 271 -20.98 -8.69 -39.42
N GLU A 272 -22.14 -9.29 -39.17
CA GLU A 272 -23.40 -8.57 -39.04
C GLU A 272 -23.29 -7.50 -37.93
N GLY A 273 -23.69 -6.25 -38.23
CA GLY A 273 -23.56 -5.11 -37.33
C GLY A 273 -22.22 -4.37 -37.41
N MET A 274 -21.32 -4.76 -38.31
CA MET A 274 -19.98 -4.17 -38.41
C MET A 274 -19.97 -2.95 -39.35
N GLY A 275 -20.47 -1.83 -38.84
CA GLY A 275 -20.45 -0.53 -39.51
C GLY A 275 -19.15 0.28 -39.26
N PRO A 276 -18.92 1.38 -40.00
CA PRO A 276 -17.72 2.21 -39.85
C PRO A 276 -17.47 2.69 -38.40
N ARG A 277 -18.56 2.94 -37.66
CA ARG A 277 -18.49 3.41 -36.29
C ARG A 277 -18.06 2.31 -35.30
N THR A 278 -18.62 1.13 -35.44
CA THR A 278 -18.28 -0.06 -34.63
C THR A 278 -16.86 -0.51 -34.89
N LEU A 279 -16.41 -0.38 -36.14
CA LEU A 279 -15.03 -0.60 -36.52
C LEU A 279 -14.06 0.39 -35.85
N GLN A 280 -14.38 1.69 -35.83
CA GLN A 280 -13.62 2.71 -35.10
C GLN A 280 -13.49 2.36 -33.61
N SER A 281 -14.60 1.97 -32.98
CA SER A 281 -14.61 1.52 -31.59
C SER A 281 -13.72 0.30 -31.36
N LEU A 282 -13.83 -0.72 -32.22
CA LEU A 282 -13.03 -1.94 -32.15
C LEU A 282 -11.54 -1.68 -32.35
N ALA A 283 -11.17 -0.75 -33.23
CA ALA A 283 -9.76 -0.39 -33.43
C ALA A 283 -9.17 0.24 -32.15
N LEU A 284 -9.90 1.18 -31.50
CA LEU A 284 -9.45 1.79 -30.24
C LEU A 284 -9.41 0.78 -29.09
N VAL A 285 -10.38 -0.13 -29.01
CA VAL A 285 -10.38 -1.24 -28.04
C VAL A 285 -9.22 -2.20 -28.29
N SER A 286 -8.93 -2.55 -29.55
CA SER A 286 -7.78 -3.37 -29.91
C SER A 286 -6.47 -2.72 -29.45
N GLU A 287 -6.35 -1.40 -29.56
CA GLU A 287 -5.16 -0.68 -29.07
C GLU A 287 -5.06 -0.70 -27.54
N VAL A 288 -6.17 -0.75 -26.81
CA VAL A 288 -6.17 -1.01 -25.35
C VAL A 288 -5.71 -2.43 -25.03
N ILE A 289 -6.12 -3.42 -25.82
CA ILE A 289 -5.80 -4.83 -25.57
C ILE A 289 -4.34 -5.16 -25.93
N TYR A 290 -3.84 -4.62 -27.05
CA TYR A 290 -2.58 -5.05 -27.66
C TYR A 290 -1.52 -3.93 -27.78
N GLY A 291 -1.83 -2.70 -27.37
CA GLY A 291 -0.93 -1.55 -27.47
C GLY A 291 0.26 -1.60 -26.50
N THR A 292 1.39 -1.01 -26.92
CA THR A 292 2.57 -0.84 -26.05
C THR A 292 2.37 0.32 -25.07
N PRO A 293 3.08 0.37 -23.91
CA PRO A 293 2.92 1.44 -22.92
C PRO A 293 3.07 2.88 -23.44
N SER A 294 3.81 3.09 -24.53
CA SER A 294 3.96 4.38 -25.22
C SER A 294 2.68 4.91 -25.88
N ARG A 295 1.65 4.07 -26.06
CA ARG A 295 0.38 4.42 -26.70
C ARG A 295 -0.63 5.06 -25.75
N PHE A 296 -0.37 5.01 -24.44
CA PHE A 296 -1.27 5.48 -23.39
C PHE A 296 -0.86 6.85 -22.82
N THR A 297 -0.09 7.62 -23.58
CA THR A 297 0.33 8.99 -23.22
C THR A 297 -0.80 10.02 -23.40
N ASP A 298 -1.81 9.71 -24.22
CA ASP A 298 -2.94 10.56 -24.57
C ASP A 298 -4.30 9.84 -24.32
N PRO A 299 -4.64 9.51 -23.06
CA PRO A 299 -5.80 8.70 -22.73
C PRO A 299 -7.15 9.28 -23.22
N ALA A 300 -7.25 10.60 -23.41
CA ALA A 300 -8.48 11.23 -23.91
C ALA A 300 -8.89 10.72 -25.31
N ARG A 301 -7.92 10.31 -26.14
CA ARG A 301 -8.19 9.72 -27.48
C ARG A 301 -9.12 8.53 -27.42
N PHE A 302 -9.00 7.68 -26.39
CA PHE A 302 -9.80 6.46 -26.26
C PHE A 302 -11.27 6.74 -25.95
N SER A 303 -11.63 7.95 -25.50
CA SER A 303 -13.03 8.34 -25.33
C SER A 303 -13.81 8.38 -26.65
N PHE A 304 -13.14 8.44 -27.79
CA PHE A 304 -13.77 8.34 -29.12
C PHE A 304 -14.27 6.93 -29.45
N ALA A 305 -13.97 5.91 -28.62
CA ALA A 305 -14.49 4.57 -28.83
C ALA A 305 -16.00 4.53 -28.54
N HIS A 306 -16.45 5.08 -27.42
CA HIS A 306 -17.85 4.98 -26.98
C HIS A 306 -18.38 6.25 -26.31
N GLY A 307 -17.73 7.40 -26.50
CA GLY A 307 -18.16 8.66 -25.91
C GLY A 307 -18.01 8.67 -24.40
N GLY A 308 -18.87 9.43 -23.71
CA GLY A 308 -18.85 9.54 -22.26
C GLY A 308 -20.23 9.65 -21.65
N LYS A 309 -20.35 9.20 -20.40
CA LYS A 309 -21.62 9.22 -19.65
C LYS A 309 -22.23 10.62 -19.53
N ASP A 310 -21.39 11.65 -19.49
CA ASP A 310 -21.79 13.06 -19.40
C ASP A 310 -21.87 13.73 -20.79
N GLY A 311 -21.71 12.96 -21.87
CA GLY A 311 -21.77 13.46 -23.24
C GLY A 311 -20.46 14.06 -23.77
N HIS A 312 -19.31 13.72 -23.19
CA HIS A 312 -17.99 14.16 -23.63
C HIS A 312 -17.11 12.97 -24.04
N PRO A 313 -16.54 12.94 -25.27
CA PRO A 313 -16.69 13.93 -26.34
C PRO A 313 -18.11 14.02 -26.92
N PHE A 314 -18.88 12.93 -26.85
CA PHE A 314 -20.26 12.83 -27.32
C PHE A 314 -21.04 11.81 -26.45
N PRO A 315 -22.40 11.80 -26.48
CA PRO A 315 -23.23 10.81 -25.79
C PRO A 315 -22.89 9.36 -26.13
N VAL A 316 -23.04 8.44 -25.18
CA VAL A 316 -22.68 7.02 -25.36
C VAL A 316 -23.56 6.38 -26.45
N PRO A 317 -23.00 5.93 -27.59
CA PRO A 317 -23.78 5.33 -28.68
C PRO A 317 -24.08 3.86 -28.35
N LEU A 318 -25.22 3.59 -27.72
CA LEU A 318 -25.54 2.26 -27.18
C LEU A 318 -25.48 1.15 -28.22
N LYS A 319 -25.99 1.37 -29.44
CA LYS A 319 -25.97 0.35 -30.50
C LYS A 319 -24.54 -0.08 -30.85
N VAL A 320 -23.65 0.89 -31.04
CA VAL A 320 -22.23 0.67 -31.36
C VAL A 320 -21.54 -0.03 -30.19
N TYR A 321 -21.89 0.33 -28.96
CA TYR A 321 -21.37 -0.29 -27.75
C TYR A 321 -21.72 -1.78 -27.71
N ASP A 322 -23.00 -2.11 -27.89
CA ASP A 322 -23.50 -3.49 -27.87
C ASP A 322 -22.92 -4.33 -29.01
N GLU A 323 -22.83 -3.76 -30.22
CA GLU A 323 -22.17 -4.40 -31.37
C GLU A 323 -20.68 -4.68 -31.09
N THR A 324 -19.97 -3.73 -30.48
CA THR A 324 -18.55 -3.92 -30.09
C THR A 324 -18.41 -5.09 -29.10
N ILE A 325 -19.28 -5.16 -28.08
CA ILE A 325 -19.31 -6.25 -27.11
C ILE A 325 -19.58 -7.58 -27.81
N GLN A 326 -20.57 -7.63 -28.69
CA GLN A 326 -20.97 -8.84 -29.40
C GLN A 326 -19.82 -9.36 -30.28
N VAL A 327 -19.15 -8.49 -31.03
CA VAL A 327 -18.02 -8.85 -31.89
C VAL A 327 -16.85 -9.42 -31.07
N LEU A 328 -16.46 -8.75 -29.98
CA LEU A 328 -15.40 -9.22 -29.09
C LEU A 328 -15.78 -10.56 -28.43
N GLY A 329 -17.02 -10.68 -27.96
CA GLY A 329 -17.53 -11.91 -27.35
C GLY A 329 -17.50 -13.10 -28.31
N LYS A 330 -17.95 -12.92 -29.55
CA LYS A 330 -17.89 -13.95 -30.61
C LYS A 330 -16.45 -14.33 -30.93
N ALA A 331 -15.55 -13.36 -31.08
CA ALA A 331 -14.14 -13.62 -31.36
C ALA A 331 -13.46 -14.45 -30.26
N ILE A 332 -13.75 -14.14 -28.98
CA ILE A 332 -13.24 -14.90 -27.83
C ILE A 332 -13.80 -16.31 -27.80
N GLN A 333 -15.11 -16.48 -28.03
CA GLN A 333 -15.73 -17.81 -28.04
C GLN A 333 -15.15 -18.71 -29.13
N GLN A 334 -14.93 -18.18 -30.33
CA GLN A 334 -14.33 -18.92 -31.44
C GLN A 334 -12.85 -19.25 -31.19
N ALA A 335 -12.07 -18.31 -30.62
CA ALA A 335 -10.69 -18.57 -30.25
C ALA A 335 -10.56 -19.73 -29.25
N LYS A 336 -11.49 -19.86 -28.30
CA LYS A 336 -11.51 -20.97 -27.31
C LYS A 336 -11.70 -22.36 -27.93
N ILE A 337 -12.29 -22.45 -29.12
CA ILE A 337 -12.49 -23.72 -29.86
C ILE A 337 -11.49 -23.88 -31.02
N GLY A 338 -10.37 -23.14 -30.98
CA GLY A 338 -9.28 -23.23 -31.95
C GLY A 338 -9.45 -22.39 -33.22
N GLN A 339 -10.52 -21.61 -33.35
CA GLN A 339 -10.77 -20.72 -34.48
C GLN A 339 -10.35 -19.28 -34.13
N SER A 340 -9.06 -18.97 -34.26
CA SER A 340 -8.49 -17.68 -33.83
C SER A 340 -8.57 -16.55 -34.85
N ASP A 341 -9.06 -16.80 -36.07
CA ASP A 341 -8.94 -15.86 -37.19
C ASP A 341 -9.58 -14.50 -36.89
N LYS A 342 -10.72 -14.48 -36.19
CA LYS A 342 -11.38 -13.23 -35.77
C LYS A 342 -10.60 -12.46 -34.70
N GLN A 343 -9.98 -13.17 -33.76
CA GLN A 343 -9.12 -12.53 -32.77
C GLN A 343 -7.87 -11.92 -33.42
N GLN A 344 -7.30 -12.63 -34.40
CA GLN A 344 -6.17 -12.13 -35.18
C GLN A 344 -6.56 -10.93 -36.06
N ALA A 345 -7.76 -10.93 -36.65
CA ALA A 345 -8.28 -9.79 -37.41
C ALA A 345 -8.41 -8.54 -36.53
N ILE A 346 -8.91 -8.68 -35.29
CA ILE A 346 -8.99 -7.58 -34.32
C ILE A 346 -7.58 -7.10 -33.96
N PHE A 347 -6.62 -8.00 -33.68
CA PHE A 347 -5.22 -7.64 -33.43
C PHE A 347 -4.61 -6.82 -34.58
N LYS A 348 -4.83 -7.25 -35.83
CA LYS A 348 -4.33 -6.59 -37.04
C LYS A 348 -4.87 -5.16 -37.20
N LEU A 349 -6.04 -4.82 -36.65
CA LEU A 349 -6.53 -3.43 -36.65
C LEU A 349 -5.54 -2.47 -36.01
N GLY A 350 -4.97 -2.84 -34.86
CA GLY A 350 -3.97 -2.03 -34.16
C GLY A 350 -2.65 -1.92 -34.92
N GLU A 351 -2.28 -2.91 -35.72
CA GLU A 351 -1.11 -2.83 -36.61
C GLU A 351 -1.35 -1.93 -37.83
N LEU A 352 -2.51 -2.06 -38.46
CA LEU A 352 -2.89 -1.26 -39.62
C LEU A 352 -3.03 0.22 -39.24
N ALA A 353 -3.55 0.51 -38.06
CA ALA A 353 -3.62 1.84 -37.50
C ALA A 353 -2.25 2.50 -37.34
N ARG A 354 -1.28 1.74 -36.82
CA ARG A 354 0.11 2.18 -36.68
C ARG A 354 0.76 2.44 -38.04
N LYS A 355 0.54 1.57 -39.02
CA LYS A 355 1.03 1.79 -40.40
C LYS A 355 0.39 3.01 -41.05
N ALA A 356 -0.90 3.25 -40.81
CA ALA A 356 -1.58 4.45 -41.31
C ALA A 356 -1.00 5.72 -40.66
N GLU A 357 -0.66 5.67 -39.38
CA GLU A 357 -0.07 6.78 -38.62
C GLU A 357 1.26 7.27 -39.22
N GLU A 358 2.13 6.39 -39.71
CA GLU A 358 3.47 6.75 -40.22
C GLU A 358 3.42 7.92 -41.22
N ASN A 359 2.47 7.88 -42.16
CA ASN A 359 2.31 8.86 -43.23
C ASN A 359 1.11 9.80 -43.04
N PHE A 360 0.41 9.74 -41.89
CA PHE A 360 -0.76 10.57 -41.65
C PHE A 360 -0.36 11.99 -41.22
N ILE A 361 -0.97 12.99 -41.86
CA ILE A 361 -0.81 14.41 -41.52
C ILE A 361 -2.16 14.89 -40.94
N PRO A 362 -2.22 15.28 -39.65
CA PRO A 362 -3.44 15.79 -39.04
C PRO A 362 -3.84 17.14 -39.66
N ASN A 363 -5.15 17.39 -39.73
CA ASN A 363 -5.72 18.69 -40.08
C ASN A 363 -6.32 19.38 -38.86
N ASP A 364 -6.73 20.65 -39.01
CA ASP A 364 -7.26 21.47 -37.91
C ASP A 364 -8.77 21.27 -37.64
N ASN A 365 -9.36 20.18 -38.11
CA ASN A 365 -10.83 19.97 -38.09
C ASN A 365 -11.34 19.27 -36.81
N PHE A 366 -10.59 19.30 -35.71
CA PHE A 366 -10.95 18.56 -34.49
C PHE A 366 -12.32 18.99 -33.90
N GLU A 367 -12.61 20.29 -33.87
CA GLU A 367 -13.90 20.80 -33.36
C GLU A 367 -15.06 20.40 -34.28
N ALA A 368 -14.85 20.42 -35.60
CA ALA A 368 -15.85 19.96 -36.57
C ALA A 368 -16.13 18.45 -36.44
N LEU A 369 -15.09 17.66 -36.15
CA LEU A 369 -15.25 16.24 -35.80
C LEU A 369 -16.12 16.10 -34.55
N LEU A 370 -15.79 16.78 -33.44
CA LEU A 370 -16.58 16.70 -32.21
C LEU A 370 -18.05 17.07 -32.42
N GLN A 371 -18.31 18.12 -33.22
CA GLN A 371 -19.66 18.55 -33.54
C GLN A 371 -20.41 17.49 -34.32
N LYS A 372 -19.80 16.94 -35.38
CA LYS A 372 -20.38 15.83 -36.15
C LYS A 372 -20.71 14.63 -35.27
N GLU A 373 -19.80 14.26 -34.36
CA GLU A 373 -20.02 13.14 -33.44
C GLU A 373 -21.22 13.35 -32.52
N ARG A 374 -21.42 14.58 -32.05
CA ARG A 374 -22.59 14.96 -31.24
C ARG A 374 -23.87 14.91 -32.06
N ASP A 375 -23.85 15.47 -33.26
CA ASP A 375 -25.01 15.55 -34.16
C ASP A 375 -25.46 14.17 -34.67
N ASP A 376 -24.53 13.23 -34.80
CA ASP A 376 -24.81 11.87 -35.23
C ASP A 376 -25.15 10.91 -34.07
N SER A 377 -24.91 11.30 -32.82
CA SER A 377 -25.04 10.40 -31.66
C SER A 377 -26.43 9.76 -31.52
N TRP A 378 -27.50 10.50 -31.82
CA TRP A 378 -28.88 9.98 -31.74
C TRP A 378 -29.13 8.81 -32.70
N LYS A 379 -28.47 8.77 -33.86
CA LYS A 379 -28.62 7.68 -34.87
C LYS A 379 -28.24 6.32 -34.27
N TYR A 380 -27.31 6.34 -33.33
CA TYR A 380 -26.75 5.17 -32.66
C TYR A 380 -27.33 4.92 -31.26
N GLY A 381 -28.46 5.56 -30.92
CA GLY A 381 -29.05 5.45 -29.58
C GLY A 381 -28.21 6.16 -28.51
N GLY A 382 -27.62 7.31 -28.86
CA GLY A 382 -26.78 8.12 -27.97
C GLY A 382 -27.48 8.41 -26.64
N LYS A 383 -26.79 8.14 -25.53
CA LYS A 383 -27.33 8.31 -24.18
C LYS A 383 -26.34 8.96 -23.22
N THR A 384 -26.85 9.83 -22.36
CA THR A 384 -26.11 10.43 -21.25
C THR A 384 -26.84 10.17 -19.94
N VAL A 385 -26.21 10.49 -18.81
CA VAL A 385 -26.87 10.52 -17.50
C VAL A 385 -28.02 11.55 -17.44
N PHE A 386 -28.11 12.46 -18.40
CA PHE A 386 -29.16 13.48 -18.51
C PHE A 386 -30.28 13.09 -19.48
N GLY A 387 -30.18 11.94 -20.16
CA GLY A 387 -31.19 11.44 -21.11
C GLY A 387 -30.65 11.13 -22.50
N ASP A 388 -31.57 10.91 -23.43
CA ASP A 388 -31.27 10.49 -24.80
C ASP A 388 -30.81 11.66 -25.69
N ALA A 389 -29.88 11.39 -26.59
CA ALA A 389 -29.40 12.33 -27.59
C ALA A 389 -30.52 12.64 -28.59
N LYS A 390 -30.64 13.91 -28.98
CA LYS A 390 -31.66 14.39 -29.93
C LYS A 390 -31.01 14.79 -31.25
N PRO A 391 -31.74 14.72 -32.38
CA PRO A 391 -31.29 15.29 -33.64
C PRO A 391 -31.02 16.79 -33.52
N ALA A 392 -30.06 17.30 -34.28
CA ALA A 392 -29.88 18.74 -34.43
C ALA A 392 -31.16 19.36 -35.02
N LEU A 393 -31.63 20.48 -34.43
CA LEU A 393 -32.75 21.24 -34.98
C LEU A 393 -32.31 21.85 -36.31
N GLU A 394 -32.99 21.52 -37.41
CA GLU A 394 -32.76 22.19 -38.70
C GLU A 394 -33.03 23.69 -38.52
N THR A 395 -32.01 24.53 -38.68
CA THR A 395 -32.19 25.96 -38.91
C THR A 395 -32.86 26.09 -40.28
N GLN A 396 -34.20 26.15 -40.27
CA GLN A 396 -34.98 26.52 -41.44
C GLN A 396 -34.52 27.91 -41.90
N LEU A 397 -33.77 27.97 -42.99
CA LEU A 397 -33.46 29.24 -43.66
C LEU A 397 -34.79 29.84 -44.11
N SER A 398 -35.21 30.94 -43.48
CA SER A 398 -36.33 31.74 -43.94
C SER A 398 -35.98 32.36 -45.29
N LEU A 399 -36.48 31.76 -46.37
CA LEU A 399 -36.53 32.41 -47.68
C LEU A 399 -37.77 33.31 -47.69
N PHE A 400 -37.52 34.62 -47.58
CA PHE A 400 -38.38 35.79 -47.83
C PHE A 400 -39.75 35.89 -47.13
#